data_AF-A0A2N6T6H9-F1
#
_entry.id   AF-A0A2N6T6H9-F1
#
_cell.length_a   1.000
_cell.length_b   1.000
_cell.length_c   1.000
_cell.angle_alpha   90.00
_cell.angle_beta   90.00
_cell.angle_gamma   90.00
#
_symmetry.space_group_name_H-M   'P 1'
#
loop_
_entity.id
_entity.type
_entity.pdbx_description
1 polymer ?
#
loop_
_entity_poly.entity_id
_entity_poly.type
_entity_poly.pdbx_seq_one_letter_code
_entity_poly.pdbx_strand_id
1 'polypeptide(L)'
;MAPMTETIQEITGETRVDYNALDNTTGGRLIQAAFAGVFTAVPDYVHSTPARVVSWVGIAAAFTGTVAAFNAFDEDPRNDLTATVERTSGTGSPAKTWGLLAGGAALLIGSIRLGIAVEKKMAEGLRRRGVKRPYTLLGAGGAALLFAATELEARSTTA
;
A
#
# COMPACT_ATOMS: atom_id res chain seq x y z
N MET A 1 -45.27 14.68 -12.15
CA MET A 1 -43.93 14.76 -12.78
C MET A 1 -42.94 14.72 -11.63
N ALA A 2 -42.36 13.54 -11.35
CA ALA A 2 -41.36 13.40 -10.29
C ALA A 2 -39.98 13.72 -10.87
N PRO A 3 -39.09 14.41 -10.14
CA PRO A 3 -37.72 14.65 -10.61
C PRO A 3 -36.98 13.30 -10.70
N MET A 4 -36.40 13.01 -11.87
CA MET A 4 -35.47 11.90 -12.03
C MET A 4 -34.21 12.21 -11.24
N THR A 5 -33.99 11.49 -10.14
CA THR A 5 -32.69 11.43 -9.49
C THR A 5 -31.78 10.56 -10.35
N GLU A 6 -31.10 11.15 -11.32
CA GLU A 6 -29.96 10.49 -11.96
C GLU A 6 -28.92 10.22 -10.86
N THR A 7 -28.72 8.96 -10.53
CA THR A 7 -27.64 8.54 -9.63
C THR A 7 -26.30 8.90 -10.29
N ILE A 8 -25.34 9.42 -9.53
CA ILE A 8 -23.99 9.81 -10.00
C ILE A 8 -23.31 8.72 -10.85
N GLN A 9 -23.67 7.45 -10.63
CA GLN A 9 -23.22 6.29 -11.41
C GLN A 9 -23.63 6.32 -12.89
N GLU A 10 -24.77 6.94 -13.22
CA GLU A 10 -25.33 7.03 -14.58
C GLU A 10 -24.69 8.16 -15.40
N ILE A 11 -24.18 9.20 -14.72
CA ILE A 11 -23.53 10.36 -15.35
C ILE A 11 -22.08 10.05 -15.75
N THR A 12 -21.38 9.17 -15.03
CA THR A 12 -19.93 8.98 -15.20
C THR A 12 -19.51 7.64 -15.82
N GLY A 13 -20.38 6.64 -15.87
CA GLY A 13 -20.05 5.34 -16.48
C GLY A 13 -18.97 4.52 -15.76
N GLU A 14 -18.41 5.02 -14.64
CA GLU A 14 -17.35 4.35 -13.88
C GLU A 14 -17.91 3.55 -12.71
N THR A 15 -17.68 2.24 -12.72
CA THR A 15 -18.18 1.28 -11.72
C THR A 15 -17.36 1.24 -10.41
N ARG A 16 -16.25 2.00 -10.29
CA ARG A 16 -15.38 2.00 -9.10
C ARG A 16 -14.79 3.40 -8.84
N VAL A 17 -15.04 3.95 -7.66
CA VAL A 17 -14.34 5.15 -7.16
C VAL A 17 -12.91 4.74 -6.80
N ASP A 18 -11.92 5.39 -7.39
CA ASP A 18 -10.50 5.18 -7.14
C ASP A 18 -10.01 6.21 -6.11
N TYR A 19 -9.59 5.76 -4.94
CA TYR A 19 -9.38 6.61 -3.74
C TYR A 19 -7.91 7.01 -3.54
N ASN A 20 -7.01 6.73 -4.47
CA ASN A 20 -5.58 6.98 -4.29
C ASN A 20 -4.97 7.68 -5.51
N ALA A 21 -4.48 8.91 -5.37
CA ALA A 21 -3.80 9.59 -6.48
C ALA A 21 -2.45 8.92 -6.85
N LEU A 22 -1.88 8.14 -5.93
CA LEU A 22 -0.53 7.62 -6.04
C LEU A 22 -0.40 6.36 -6.92
N ASP A 23 -1.43 5.57 -7.16
CA ASP A 23 -1.37 4.43 -8.10
C ASP A 23 -1.85 4.80 -9.50
N ASN A 24 -2.63 5.87 -9.64
CA ASN A 24 -3.15 6.37 -10.91
C ASN A 24 -2.09 6.99 -11.82
N THR A 25 -0.98 7.45 -11.27
CA THR A 25 0.12 8.04 -12.05
C THR A 25 1.37 7.15 -12.07
N THR A 26 2.11 7.18 -13.19
CA THR A 26 3.42 6.52 -13.27
C THR A 26 4.37 7.02 -12.18
N GLY A 27 4.34 8.32 -11.89
CA GLY A 27 5.16 8.94 -10.84
C GLY A 27 4.84 8.39 -9.46
N GLY A 28 3.55 8.23 -9.14
CA GLY A 28 3.15 7.64 -7.87
C GLY A 28 3.49 6.15 -7.76
N ARG A 29 3.30 5.35 -8.81
CA ARG A 29 3.75 3.94 -8.86
C ARG A 29 5.25 3.82 -8.62
N LEU A 30 6.04 4.72 -9.20
CA LEU A 30 7.48 4.79 -8.97
C LEU A 30 7.81 5.11 -7.49
N ILE A 31 7.09 6.05 -6.86
CA ILE A 31 7.26 6.39 -5.44
C ILE A 31 6.92 5.18 -4.55
N GLN A 32 5.84 4.46 -4.83
CA GLN A 32 5.46 3.25 -4.09
C GLN A 32 6.52 2.15 -4.21
N ALA A 33 7.03 1.91 -5.41
CA ALA A 33 8.11 0.97 -5.66
C ALA A 33 9.39 1.38 -4.93
N ALA A 34 9.78 2.65 -5.00
CA ALA A 34 10.95 3.18 -4.32
C ALA A 34 10.84 3.04 -2.80
N PHE A 35 9.66 3.33 -2.23
CA PHE A 35 9.37 3.09 -0.82
C PHE A 35 9.63 1.63 -0.42
N ALA A 36 9.06 0.67 -1.16
CA ALA A 36 9.26 -0.75 -0.89
C ALA A 36 10.76 -1.12 -0.90
N GLY A 37 11.50 -0.65 -1.91
CA GLY A 37 12.93 -0.90 -2.03
C GLY A 37 13.76 -0.33 -0.88
N VAL A 38 13.52 0.94 -0.51
CA VAL A 38 14.22 1.62 0.59
C VAL A 38 13.89 0.96 1.93
N PHE A 39 12.63 0.63 2.17
CA PHE A 39 12.17 0.00 3.40
C PHE A 39 12.83 -1.38 3.59
N THR A 40 12.91 -2.19 2.54
CA THR A 40 13.59 -3.50 2.56
C THR A 40 15.09 -3.35 2.78
N ALA A 41 15.74 -2.31 2.25
CA ALA A 41 17.20 -2.16 2.30
C ALA A 41 17.78 -1.84 3.70
N VAL A 42 16.95 -1.33 4.63
CA VAL A 42 17.38 -0.83 5.97
C VAL A 42 18.36 -1.76 6.71
N PRO A 43 18.16 -3.09 6.78
CA PRO A 43 19.02 -3.97 7.58
C PRO A 43 20.49 -4.02 7.14
N ASP A 44 20.80 -3.64 5.88
CA ASP A 44 22.16 -3.58 5.36
C ASP A 44 22.95 -2.34 5.83
N TYR A 45 22.26 -1.26 6.19
CA TYR A 45 22.87 0.02 6.55
C TYR A 45 22.78 0.33 8.04
N VAL A 46 21.74 -0.17 8.68
CA VAL A 46 21.47 0.08 10.10
C VAL A 46 21.59 -1.23 10.85
N HIS A 47 22.49 -1.32 11.83
CA HIS A 47 22.79 -2.59 12.50
C HIS A 47 22.12 -2.73 13.86
N SER A 48 21.81 -1.63 14.55
CA SER A 48 21.12 -1.69 15.84
C SER A 48 19.62 -1.83 15.66
N THR A 49 18.99 -2.71 16.45
CA THR A 49 17.54 -2.94 16.38
C THR A 49 16.73 -1.66 16.63
N PRO A 50 17.05 -0.82 17.65
CA PRO A 50 16.30 0.42 17.85
C PRO A 50 16.42 1.39 16.68
N ALA A 51 17.63 1.55 16.11
CA ALA A 51 17.81 2.46 14.98
C ALA A 51 17.13 1.93 13.71
N ARG A 52 17.04 0.60 13.52
CA ARG A 52 16.25 0.01 12.41
C ARG A 52 14.78 0.38 12.53
N VAL A 53 14.21 0.23 13.74
CA VAL A 53 12.81 0.61 13.99
C VAL A 53 12.60 2.10 13.70
N VAL A 54 13.47 2.97 14.21
CA VAL A 54 13.40 4.41 13.93
C VAL A 54 13.50 4.69 12.43
N SER A 55 14.38 4.00 11.71
CA SER A 55 14.54 4.17 10.26
C SER A 55 13.29 3.74 9.50
N TRP A 56 12.73 2.57 9.81
CA TRP A 56 11.49 2.09 9.20
C TRP A 56 10.31 3.02 9.50
N VAL A 57 10.17 3.49 10.73
CA VAL A 57 9.14 4.46 11.11
C VAL A 57 9.32 5.77 10.35
N GLY A 58 10.54 6.28 10.24
CA GLY A 58 10.84 7.50 9.48
C GLY A 58 10.52 7.36 7.99
N ILE A 59 10.91 6.24 7.37
CA ILE A 59 10.60 5.94 5.97
C ILE A 59 9.08 5.83 5.75
N ALA A 60 8.37 5.12 6.64
CA ALA A 60 6.92 5.02 6.61
C ALA A 60 6.23 6.38 6.78
N ALA A 61 6.68 7.19 7.73
CA ALA A 61 6.15 8.53 7.95
C ALA A 61 6.36 9.44 6.74
N ALA A 62 7.54 9.40 6.10
CA ALA A 62 7.83 10.16 4.89
C ALA A 62 6.93 9.72 3.71
N PHE A 63 6.73 8.42 3.55
CA PHE A 63 5.83 7.88 2.53
C PHE A 63 4.37 8.27 2.78
N THR A 64 3.86 8.08 4.00
CA THR A 64 2.51 8.52 4.38
C THR A 64 2.33 10.03 4.21
N GLY A 65 3.32 10.84 4.56
CA GLY A 65 3.29 12.28 4.31
C GLY A 65 3.24 12.63 2.82
N THR A 66 3.95 11.86 1.98
CA THR A 66 3.88 12.00 0.52
C THR A 66 2.50 11.66 -0.02
N VAL A 67 1.91 10.53 0.42
CA VAL A 67 0.52 10.14 0.08
C VAL A 67 -0.46 11.23 0.51
N ALA A 68 -0.35 11.72 1.75
CA ALA A 68 -1.24 12.76 2.27
C ALA A 68 -1.12 14.06 1.47
N ALA A 69 0.09 14.46 1.06
CA ALA A 69 0.30 15.64 0.23
C ALA A 69 -0.35 15.46 -1.15
N PHE A 70 -0.15 14.32 -1.83
CA PHE A 70 -0.79 14.05 -3.12
C PHE A 70 -2.31 14.01 -3.02
N ASN A 71 -2.84 13.36 -1.98
CA ASN A 71 -4.29 13.33 -1.74
C ASN A 71 -4.87 14.72 -1.40
N ALA A 72 -4.11 15.60 -0.74
CA ALA A 72 -4.57 16.96 -0.46
C ALA A 72 -4.62 17.84 -1.72
N PHE A 73 -3.86 17.53 -2.77
CA PHE A 73 -3.95 18.21 -4.06
C PHE A 73 -5.03 17.61 -4.98
N ASP A 74 -5.49 16.39 -4.68
CA ASP A 74 -6.51 15.68 -5.44
C ASP A 74 -7.89 15.85 -4.78
N GLU A 75 -8.47 17.04 -4.96
CA GLU A 75 -9.80 17.40 -4.44
C GLU A 75 -10.92 16.84 -5.34
N ASP A 76 -10.97 15.50 -5.52
CA ASP A 76 -12.12 14.86 -6.16
C ASP A 76 -13.30 14.80 -5.16
N PRO A 77 -14.47 15.41 -5.43
CA PRO A 77 -15.64 15.37 -4.55
C PRO A 77 -16.19 13.96 -4.29
N ARG A 78 -15.78 12.94 -5.06
CA ARG A 78 -16.08 11.52 -4.79
C ARG A 78 -15.27 10.93 -3.62
N ASN A 79 -14.18 11.56 -3.22
CA ASN A 79 -13.37 11.18 -2.04
C ASN A 79 -13.98 11.66 -0.71
N ASP A 80 -15.22 12.17 -0.72
CA ASP A 80 -15.94 12.51 0.50
C ASP A 80 -16.41 11.24 1.25
N LEU A 81 -15.59 10.82 2.22
CA LEU A 81 -15.86 9.70 3.13
C LEU A 81 -17.18 9.85 3.92
N THR A 82 -17.69 11.07 4.09
CA THR A 82 -18.92 11.35 4.83
C THR A 82 -20.13 10.67 4.17
N ALA A 83 -20.17 10.64 2.83
CA ALA A 83 -21.25 10.00 2.07
C ALA A 83 -21.27 8.46 2.18
N THR A 84 -20.14 7.83 2.53
CA THR A 84 -20.04 6.36 2.69
C THR A 84 -20.38 5.90 4.11
N VAL A 85 -20.06 6.71 5.12
CA VAL A 85 -20.33 6.40 6.53
C VAL A 85 -21.83 6.40 6.83
N GLU A 86 -22.62 7.31 6.24
CA GLU A 86 -24.07 7.38 6.46
C GLU A 86 -24.82 6.12 5.95
N ARG A 87 -24.31 5.47 4.90
CA ARG A 87 -24.91 4.28 4.26
C ARG A 87 -24.79 2.99 5.09
N THR A 88 -23.85 2.91 6.04
CA THR A 88 -23.47 1.65 6.72
C THR A 88 -23.93 1.58 8.18
N SER A 89 -24.88 2.42 8.58
CA SER A 89 -25.44 2.51 9.94
C SER A 89 -26.35 1.32 10.34
N GLY A 90 -25.90 0.10 10.08
CA GLY A 90 -26.48 -1.14 10.60
C GLY A 90 -25.71 -1.61 11.84
N THR A 91 -26.40 -1.86 12.95
CA THR A 91 -25.82 -2.39 14.19
C THR A 91 -25.34 -3.84 14.00
N GLY A 92 -24.08 -4.00 13.58
CA GLY A 92 -23.44 -5.31 13.42
C GLY A 92 -23.30 -6.06 14.76
N SER A 93 -23.48 -7.39 14.73
CA SER A 93 -23.27 -8.26 15.89
C SER A 93 -21.86 -8.06 16.49
N PRO A 94 -21.72 -7.81 17.81
CA PRO A 94 -20.41 -7.64 18.44
C PRO A 94 -19.44 -8.80 18.18
N ALA A 95 -19.93 -10.03 18.16
CA ALA A 95 -19.10 -11.21 17.88
C ALA A 95 -18.57 -11.21 16.45
N LYS A 96 -19.35 -10.77 15.46
CA LYS A 96 -18.88 -10.63 14.08
C LYS A 96 -17.83 -9.52 13.98
N THR A 97 -18.05 -8.38 14.63
CA THR A 97 -17.09 -7.28 14.67
C THR A 97 -15.76 -7.70 15.29
N TRP A 98 -15.79 -8.30 16.49
CA TRP A 98 -14.58 -8.78 17.16
C TRP A 98 -13.91 -9.92 16.40
N GLY A 99 -14.68 -10.82 15.79
CA GLY A 99 -14.16 -11.88 14.95
C GLY A 99 -13.41 -11.34 13.72
N LEU A 100 -13.96 -10.32 13.06
CA LEU A 100 -13.32 -9.66 11.92
C LEU A 100 -12.06 -8.91 12.35
N LEU A 101 -12.10 -8.16 13.46
CA LEU A 101 -10.93 -7.44 13.97
C LEU A 101 -9.82 -8.40 14.39
N ALA A 102 -10.13 -9.43 15.17
CA ALA A 102 -9.14 -10.42 15.63
C ALA A 102 -8.60 -11.25 14.47
N GLY A 103 -9.48 -11.70 13.56
CA GLY A 103 -9.09 -12.44 12.36
C GLY A 103 -8.20 -11.60 11.44
N GLY A 104 -8.57 -10.34 11.20
CA GLY A 104 -7.78 -9.39 10.42
C GLY A 104 -6.42 -9.11 11.05
N ALA A 105 -6.37 -8.89 12.36
CA ALA A 105 -5.12 -8.70 13.09
C ALA A 105 -4.21 -9.95 13.02
N ALA A 106 -4.77 -11.15 13.19
CA ALA A 106 -4.03 -12.39 13.08
C ALA A 106 -3.48 -12.61 11.67
N LEU A 107 -4.27 -12.34 10.63
CA LEU A 107 -3.83 -12.41 9.24
C LEU A 107 -2.73 -11.39 8.94
N LEU A 108 -2.86 -10.15 9.44
CA LEU A 108 -1.85 -9.11 9.25
C LEU A 108 -0.53 -9.49 9.93
N ILE A 109 -0.58 -9.86 11.21
CA ILE A 109 0.61 -10.30 11.96
C ILE A 109 1.23 -11.52 11.29
N GLY A 110 0.41 -12.52 10.94
CA GLY A 110 0.87 -13.72 10.24
C GLY A 110 1.59 -13.40 8.93
N SER A 111 1.02 -12.51 8.11
CA SER A 111 1.60 -12.07 6.84
C SER A 111 2.93 -11.35 7.04
N ILE A 112 3.02 -10.44 8.02
CA ILE A 112 4.28 -9.76 8.36
C ILE A 112 5.35 -10.77 8.77
N ARG A 113 5.01 -11.72 9.64
CA ARG A 113 5.96 -12.73 10.13
C ARG A 113 6.43 -13.66 9.03
N LEU A 114 5.53 -14.07 8.14
CA LEU A 114 5.87 -14.87 6.96
C LEU A 114 6.79 -14.10 6.01
N GLY A 115 6.47 -12.83 5.72
CA GLY A 115 7.29 -11.95 4.89
C GLY A 115 8.72 -11.83 5.41
N ILE A 116 8.88 -11.52 6.70
CA ILE A 116 10.19 -11.44 7.37
C ILE A 116 10.96 -12.76 7.23
N ALA A 117 10.30 -13.90 7.41
CA ALA A 117 10.94 -15.21 7.32
C ALA A 117 11.44 -15.51 5.90
N VAL A 118 10.62 -15.22 4.89
CA VAL A 118 10.97 -15.38 3.47
C VAL A 118 12.14 -14.46 3.11
N GLU A 119 12.04 -13.18 3.45
CA GLU A 119 13.08 -12.19 3.16
C GLU A 119 14.41 -12.55 3.81
N LYS A 120 14.39 -12.98 5.08
CA LYS A 120 15.59 -13.45 5.78
C LYS A 120 16.21 -14.66 5.10
N LYS A 121 15.40 -15.64 4.67
CA LYS A 121 15.89 -16.84 3.99
C LYS A 121 16.52 -16.50 2.62
N MET A 122 15.88 -15.60 1.87
CA MET A 122 16.43 -15.10 0.60
C MET A 122 17.74 -14.34 0.84
N ALA A 123 17.76 -13.45 1.83
CA ALA A 123 18.95 -12.66 2.15
C ALA A 123 20.11 -13.55 2.61
N GLU A 124 19.86 -14.58 3.39
CA GLU A 124 20.86 -15.57 3.77
C GLU A 124 21.39 -16.34 2.54
N GLY A 125 20.50 -16.77 1.64
CA GLY A 125 20.90 -17.40 0.37
C GLY A 125 21.80 -16.49 -0.48
N LEU A 126 21.49 -15.21 -0.57
CA LEU A 126 22.31 -14.21 -1.26
C LEU A 126 23.66 -13.99 -0.57
N ARG A 127 23.70 -13.94 0.77
CA ARG A 127 24.96 -13.84 1.53
C ARG A 127 25.87 -15.04 1.28
N ARG A 128 25.31 -16.26 1.26
CA ARG A 128 26.06 -17.49 0.93
C ARG A 128 26.66 -17.45 -0.49
N ARG A 129 26.09 -16.65 -1.39
CA ARG A 129 26.61 -16.39 -2.75
C ARG A 129 27.54 -15.18 -2.83
N GLY A 130 27.95 -14.61 -1.69
CA GLY A 130 28.90 -13.49 -1.64
C GLY A 130 28.27 -12.10 -1.78
N VAL A 131 26.94 -11.97 -1.80
CA VAL A 131 26.28 -10.66 -1.85
C VAL A 131 26.47 -9.94 -0.51
N LYS A 132 27.21 -8.82 -0.54
CA LYS A 132 27.51 -8.02 0.66
C LYS A 132 26.29 -7.30 1.24
N ARG A 133 25.36 -6.90 0.36
CA ARG A 133 24.15 -6.14 0.68
C ARG A 133 22.90 -6.84 0.13
N PRO A 134 22.53 -7.99 0.71
CA PRO A 134 21.44 -8.80 0.19
C PRO A 134 20.08 -8.10 0.26
N TYR A 135 19.82 -7.33 1.32
CA TYR A 135 18.55 -6.64 1.50
C TYR A 135 18.40 -5.47 0.52
N THR A 136 19.50 -4.79 0.19
CA THR A 136 19.52 -3.77 -0.87
C THR A 136 19.22 -4.40 -2.23
N LEU A 137 19.81 -5.56 -2.53
CA LEU A 137 19.55 -6.26 -3.79
C LEU A 137 18.10 -6.75 -3.89
N LEU A 138 17.56 -7.31 -2.79
CA LEU A 138 16.16 -7.72 -2.70
C LEU A 138 15.22 -6.53 -2.83
N GLY A 139 15.52 -5.42 -2.15
CA GLY A 139 14.74 -4.18 -2.23
C GLY A 139 14.74 -3.60 -3.64
N ALA A 140 15.90 -3.51 -4.29
CA ALA A 140 16.00 -3.02 -5.66
C ALA A 140 15.25 -3.92 -6.66
N GLY A 141 15.42 -5.24 -6.56
CA GLY A 141 14.71 -6.20 -7.40
C GLY A 141 13.20 -6.17 -7.16
N GLY A 142 12.76 -6.17 -5.90
CA GLY A 142 11.37 -6.09 -5.50
C GLY A 142 10.70 -4.79 -5.95
N ALA A 143 11.38 -3.65 -5.79
CA ALA A 143 10.93 -2.35 -6.30
C ALA A 143 10.76 -2.36 -7.82
N ALA A 144 11.75 -2.88 -8.56
CA ALA A 144 11.68 -2.96 -10.02
C ALA A 144 10.50 -3.84 -10.48
N LEU A 145 10.31 -4.99 -9.83
CA LEU A 145 9.17 -5.89 -10.12
C LEU A 145 7.83 -5.23 -9.79
N LEU A 146 7.72 -4.57 -8.63
CA LEU A 146 6.51 -3.88 -8.21
C LEU A 146 6.15 -2.74 -9.18
N PHE A 147 7.14 -1.92 -9.56
CA PHE A 147 6.92 -0.87 -10.56
C PHE A 147 6.49 -1.45 -11.91
N ALA A 148 7.19 -2.47 -12.41
CA ALA A 148 6.84 -3.09 -13.68
C ALA A 148 5.43 -3.71 -13.69
N ALA A 149 5.05 -4.39 -12.60
CA ALA A 149 3.73 -5.00 -12.47
C ALA A 149 2.62 -3.94 -12.44
N THR A 150 2.77 -2.91 -11.60
CA THR A 150 1.78 -1.84 -11.45
C THR A 150 1.67 -0.98 -12.72
N GLU A 151 2.79 -0.74 -13.41
CA GLU A 151 2.81 -0.03 -14.69
C GLU A 151 2.16 -0.87 -15.82
N LEU A 152 2.39 -2.18 -15.84
CA LEU A 152 1.74 -3.08 -16.80
C LEU A 152 0.23 -3.11 -16.60
N GLU A 153 -0.23 -3.21 -15.35
CA GLU A 153 -1.65 -3.19 -14.98
C GLU A 153 -2.31 -1.88 -15.45
N ALA A 154 -1.69 -0.74 -15.15
CA ALA A 154 -2.21 0.57 -15.57
C ALA A 154 -2.37 0.67 -17.11
N ARG A 155 -1.40 0.13 -17.87
CA ARG A 155 -1.47 0.11 -19.33
C ARG A 155 -2.56 -0.82 -19.86
N SER A 156 -2.77 -1.97 -19.22
CA SER A 156 -3.81 -2.91 -19.64
C SER A 156 -5.23 -2.41 -19.39
N THR A 157 -5.43 -1.55 -18.39
CA THR A 157 -6.74 -0.95 -18.10
C THR A 157 -7.06 0.23 -19.04
N THR A 158 -6.05 0.79 -19.71
CA THR A 158 -6.21 1.94 -20.64
C THR A 158 -6.36 1.51 -22.11
N ALA A 159 -6.12 0.23 -22.43
CA ALA A 159 -6.16 -0.33 -23.79
C ALA A 159 -7.50 -1.00 -24.11
#